data_AF-D7EC50-F1
#
_entry.id   AF-D7EC50-F1
#
_cell.length_a   1.000
_cell.length_b   1.000
_cell.length_c   1.000
_cell.angle_alpha   90.00
_cell.angle_beta   90.00
_cell.angle_gamma   90.00
#
_symmetry.space_group_name_H-M   'P 1'
#
loop_
_entity.id
_entity.type
_entity.pdbx_description
1 polymer ?
#
loop_
_entity_poly.entity_id
_entity_poly.type
_entity_poly.pdbx_seq_one_letter_code
_entity_poly.pdbx_strand_id
1 'polypeptide(L)'
;MYVYAKKFIITLTKEERKELESIVSKGKHKSQKYQNALILLNCDEGEYQKQKHTNEVVSSVLNIGMRKIDRVKKRFVEDGLDMALNGKEYERTYEKKIDGDMEAHIIALSCSDPSQGHSQCSLRLLADKVVELEYIDSISYESIKRVLKKRT
;
A
#
# COMPACT_ATOMS: atom_id res chain seq x y z
N MET A 1 7.07 -10.89 31.15
CA MET A 1 8.23 -11.64 30.59
C MET A 1 7.68 -12.54 29.50
N TYR A 2 7.88 -12.19 28.23
CA TYR A 2 7.30 -12.93 27.10
C TYR A 2 8.22 -14.13 26.78
N VAL A 3 7.97 -15.28 27.38
CA VAL A 3 8.69 -16.52 27.06
C VAL A 3 8.07 -17.06 25.76
N TYR A 4 8.67 -16.72 24.62
CA TYR A 4 8.14 -17.12 23.31
C TYR A 4 8.89 -18.36 22.81
N ALA A 5 8.21 -19.50 22.81
CA ALA A 5 8.71 -20.73 22.21
C ALA A 5 9.05 -20.50 20.72
N LYS A 6 10.20 -21.03 20.28
CA LYS A 6 10.71 -21.03 18.88
C LYS A 6 9.71 -21.67 17.91
N LYS A 7 8.60 -21.00 17.57
CA LYS A 7 7.60 -21.55 16.63
C LYS A 7 8.00 -21.43 15.15
N PHE A 8 8.89 -20.50 14.81
CA PHE A 8 9.28 -20.24 13.43
C PHE A 8 10.81 -20.12 13.35
N ILE A 9 11.47 -21.17 12.84
CA ILE A 9 12.90 -21.21 12.56
C ILE A 9 13.09 -20.82 11.11
N ILE A 10 14.03 -19.90 10.84
CA ILE A 10 14.37 -19.48 9.49
C ILE A 10 15.63 -20.22 9.08
N THR A 11 15.59 -20.90 7.94
CA THR A 11 16.76 -21.51 7.32
C THR A 11 16.77 -21.07 5.87
N LEU A 12 17.73 -20.24 5.51
CA LEU A 12 17.86 -19.77 4.14
C LEU A 12 18.70 -20.74 3.32
N THR A 13 18.25 -21.03 2.11
CA THR A 13 19.11 -21.61 1.07
C THR A 13 20.16 -20.58 0.64
N LYS A 14 21.19 -21.06 -0.07
CA LYS A 14 22.24 -20.20 -0.61
C LYS A 14 21.68 -19.16 -1.58
N GLU A 15 20.71 -19.56 -2.40
CA GLU A 15 20.04 -18.73 -3.39
C GLU A 15 19.21 -17.63 -2.72
N GLU A 16 18.37 -17.99 -1.75
CA GLU A 16 17.55 -17.02 -1.00
C GLU A 16 18.42 -16.02 -0.25
N ARG A 17 19.49 -16.48 0.41
CA ARG A 17 20.45 -15.58 1.07
C ARG A 17 21.06 -14.58 0.09
N LYS A 18 21.50 -15.05 -1.09
CA LYS A 18 22.08 -14.17 -2.11
C LYS A 18 21.06 -13.15 -2.63
N GLU A 19 19.81 -13.54 -2.79
CA GLU A 19 18.73 -12.63 -3.16
C GLU A 19 18.54 -11.54 -2.09
N LEU A 20 18.44 -11.94 -0.82
CA LEU A 20 18.29 -11.03 0.31
C LEU A 20 19.48 -10.06 0.43
N GLU A 21 20.71 -10.54 0.24
CA GLU A 21 21.92 -9.71 0.21
C GLU A 21 21.91 -8.72 -0.96
N SER A 22 21.40 -9.12 -2.14
CA SER A 22 21.18 -8.18 -3.26
C SER A 22 20.12 -7.12 -2.93
N ILE A 23 19.07 -7.46 -2.18
CA ILE A 23 18.05 -6.49 -1.76
C ILE A 23 18.65 -5.50 -0.76
N VAL A 24 19.44 -5.96 0.20
CA VAL A 24 20.06 -5.10 1.22
C VAL A 24 21.13 -4.19 0.61
N SER A 25 21.94 -4.68 -0.33
CA SER A 25 22.98 -3.87 -0.98
C SER A 25 22.43 -2.74 -1.85
N LYS A 26 21.24 -2.93 -2.47
CA LYS A 26 20.62 -1.95 -3.38
C LYS A 26 19.47 -1.15 -2.75
N GLY A 27 18.96 -1.61 -1.61
CA GLY A 27 17.71 -1.15 -1.03
C GLY A 27 17.84 0.13 -0.20
N LYS A 28 16.72 0.83 -0.02
CA LYS A 28 16.61 1.98 0.88
C LYS A 28 16.11 1.52 2.25
N HIS A 29 16.73 2.01 3.32
CA HIS A 29 16.40 1.63 4.70
C HIS A 29 14.91 1.79 5.10
N LYS A 30 14.19 2.71 4.43
CA LYS A 30 12.77 2.97 4.69
C LYS A 30 11.81 1.98 4.02
N SER A 31 12.27 1.14 3.08
CA SER A 31 11.36 0.22 2.39
C SER A 31 11.05 -1.00 3.25
N GLN A 32 9.80 -1.46 3.21
CA GLN A 32 9.37 -2.66 3.93
C GLN A 32 10.15 -3.89 3.47
N LYS A 33 10.38 -4.02 2.16
CA LYS A 33 11.16 -5.11 1.55
C LYS A 33 12.59 -5.17 2.09
N TYR A 34 13.26 -4.02 2.23
CA TYR A 34 14.60 -3.93 2.80
C TYR A 34 14.62 -4.37 4.28
N GLN A 35 13.69 -3.87 5.08
CA GLN A 35 13.62 -4.25 6.50
C GLN A 35 13.30 -5.74 6.69
N ASN A 36 12.40 -6.28 5.87
CA ASN A 36 12.08 -7.72 5.89
C ASN A 36 13.30 -8.56 5.50
N ALA A 37 14.07 -8.13 4.50
CA ALA A 37 15.30 -8.80 4.12
C ALA A 37 16.35 -8.81 5.24
N LEU A 38 16.55 -7.68 5.92
CA LEU A 38 17.45 -7.62 7.09
C LEU A 38 16.98 -8.53 8.22
N ILE A 39 15.68 -8.57 8.51
CA ILE A 39 15.14 -9.47 9.54
C ILE A 39 15.47 -10.93 9.19
N LEU A 40 15.18 -11.36 7.96
CA LEU A 40 15.43 -12.74 7.54
C LEU A 40 16.92 -13.11 7.58
N LEU A 41 17.80 -12.24 7.10
CA LEU A 41 19.25 -12.45 7.16
C LEU A 41 19.80 -12.53 8.59
N ASN A 42 19.25 -11.75 9.53
CA ASN A 42 19.71 -11.73 10.92
C ASN A 42 19.06 -12.84 11.77
N CYS A 43 17.89 -13.35 11.37
CA CYS A 43 17.19 -14.45 12.05
C CYS A 43 17.47 -15.83 11.44
N ASP A 44 18.27 -15.91 10.37
CA ASP A 44 18.69 -17.15 9.73
C ASP A 44 19.46 -18.05 10.71
N GLU A 45 18.99 -19.29 10.89
CA GLU A 45 19.62 -20.37 11.65
C GLU A 45 20.25 -21.43 10.72
N GLY A 46 20.21 -21.23 9.40
CA GLY A 46 20.73 -22.14 8.37
C GLY A 46 22.25 -22.26 8.32
N GLU A 47 22.74 -23.17 7.49
CA GLU A 47 24.16 -23.53 7.37
C GLU A 47 25.04 -22.40 6.82
N TYR A 48 24.45 -21.49 6.03
CA TYR A 48 25.15 -20.35 5.43
C TYR A 48 25.26 -19.14 6.38
N GLN A 49 24.65 -19.22 7.58
CA GLN A 49 24.75 -18.16 8.57
C GLN A 49 26.04 -18.27 9.37
N LYS A 50 26.84 -17.20 9.37
CA LYS A 50 28.09 -17.12 10.13
C LYS A 50 27.87 -16.82 11.62
N GLN A 51 26.83 -16.04 11.93
CA GLN A 51 26.54 -15.63 13.30
C GLN A 51 25.03 -15.72 13.56
N LYS A 52 24.64 -16.51 14.55
CA LYS A 52 23.25 -16.65 14.96
C LYS A 52 22.90 -15.59 16.00
N HIS A 53 21.77 -14.92 15.81
CA HIS A 53 21.26 -13.90 16.72
C HIS A 53 19.92 -14.32 17.30
N THR A 54 19.65 -13.92 18.55
CA THR A 54 18.31 -14.03 19.13
C THR A 54 17.44 -12.89 18.62
N ASN A 55 16.11 -13.07 18.67
CA ASN A 55 15.17 -12.03 18.24
C ASN A 55 15.38 -10.72 19.02
N GLU A 56 15.78 -10.77 20.29
CA GLU A 56 16.05 -9.61 21.13
C GLU A 56 17.24 -8.79 20.61
N VAL A 57 18.32 -9.48 20.19
CA VAL A 57 19.49 -8.84 19.57
C VAL A 57 19.12 -8.23 18.23
N VAL A 58 18.37 -8.95 17.39
CA VAL A 58 17.91 -8.42 16.10
C VAL A 58 17.01 -7.20 16.31
N SER A 59 16.13 -7.24 17.31
CA SER A 59 15.22 -6.15 17.66
C SER A 59 15.97 -4.89 18.08
N SER A 60 17.00 -5.02 18.92
CA SER A 60 17.79 -3.89 19.39
C SER A 60 18.68 -3.31 18.29
N VAL A 61 19.37 -4.16 17.51
CA VAL A 61 20.28 -3.72 16.45
C VAL A 61 19.54 -3.06 15.29
N LEU A 62 18.40 -3.63 14.87
CA LEU A 62 17.63 -3.10 13.75
C LEU A 62 16.63 -2.01 14.17
N ASN A 63 16.44 -1.78 15.47
CA ASN A 63 15.38 -0.94 16.02
C ASN A 63 13.98 -1.32 15.48
N ILE A 64 13.71 -2.63 15.43
CA ILE A 64 12.46 -3.21 14.94
C ILE A 64 11.76 -3.94 16.08
N GLY A 65 10.47 -3.67 16.28
CA GLY A 65 9.71 -4.35 17.34
C GLY A 65 9.58 -5.86 17.12
N MET A 66 9.69 -6.64 18.20
CA MET A 66 9.60 -8.11 18.22
C MET A 66 8.41 -8.67 17.42
N ARG A 67 7.21 -8.06 17.54
CA ARG A 67 6.01 -8.49 16.80
C ARG A 67 6.18 -8.44 15.28
N LYS A 68 6.97 -7.48 14.76
CA LYS A 68 7.26 -7.39 13.31
C LYS A 68 8.20 -8.52 12.89
N ILE A 69 9.24 -8.79 13.69
CA ILE A 69 10.14 -9.92 13.47
C ILE A 69 9.34 -11.23 13.41
N ASP A 70 8.47 -11.46 14.40
CA ASP A 70 7.66 -12.69 14.45
C ASP A 70 6.73 -12.83 13.25
N ARG A 71 6.09 -11.74 12.80
CA ARG A 71 5.23 -11.75 11.60
C ARG A 71 6.01 -12.08 10.33
N VAL A 72 7.22 -11.54 10.18
CA VAL A 72 8.07 -11.83 9.02
C VAL A 72 8.53 -13.29 9.05
N LYS A 73 8.98 -13.77 10.21
CA LYS A 73 9.39 -15.18 10.38
C LYS A 73 8.24 -16.14 10.07
N LYS A 74 7.05 -15.85 10.60
CA LYS A 74 5.83 -16.63 10.34
C LYS A 74 5.51 -16.68 8.85
N ARG A 75 5.47 -15.53 8.17
CA ARG A 75 5.18 -15.48 6.71
C ARG A 75 6.22 -16.23 5.89
N PHE A 76 7.50 -16.13 6.24
CA PHE A 76 8.53 -16.89 5.52
C PHE A 76 8.29 -18.39 5.62
N VAL A 77 8.00 -18.89 6.82
CA VAL A 77 7.78 -20.33 7.06
C VAL A 77 6.47 -20.82 6.45
N GLU A 78 5.39 -20.04 6.53
CA GLU A 78 4.05 -20.46 6.08
C GLU A 78 3.78 -20.14 4.60
N ASP A 79 4.27 -19.01 4.10
CA ASP A 79 3.90 -18.44 2.80
C ASP A 79 5.10 -18.29 1.83
N GLY A 80 6.33 -18.52 2.29
CA GLY A 80 7.56 -18.42 1.51
C GLY A 80 8.20 -17.03 1.43
N LEU A 81 9.34 -16.97 0.73
CA LEU A 81 10.21 -15.78 0.66
C LEU A 81 9.52 -14.54 0.09
N ASP A 82 8.84 -14.68 -1.05
CA ASP A 82 8.23 -13.54 -1.73
C ASP A 82 7.15 -12.86 -0.86
N MET A 83 6.30 -13.68 -0.24
CA MET A 83 5.26 -13.24 0.69
C MET A 83 5.84 -12.61 1.96
N ALA A 84 6.97 -13.10 2.46
CA ALA A 84 7.68 -12.48 3.58
C ALA A 84 8.25 -11.11 3.21
N LEU A 85 8.71 -10.93 1.97
CA LEU A 85 9.30 -9.69 1.48
C LEU A 85 8.26 -8.63 1.12
N ASN A 86 7.27 -8.98 0.31
CA ASN A 86 6.33 -8.05 -0.30
C ASN A 86 4.99 -7.98 0.45
N GLY A 87 4.61 -9.04 1.16
CA GLY A 87 3.28 -9.19 1.75
C GLY A 87 2.22 -9.56 0.69
N LYS A 88 0.95 -9.60 1.09
CA LYS A 88 -0.15 -9.78 0.13
C LYS A 88 -0.23 -8.56 -0.78
N GLU A 89 -0.33 -8.81 -2.08
CA GLU A 89 -0.68 -7.79 -3.04
C GLU A 89 -2.10 -7.28 -2.72
N TYR A 90 -2.23 -5.98 -2.52
CA TYR A 90 -3.54 -5.38 -2.26
C TYR A 90 -4.26 -5.21 -3.60
N GLU A 91 -5.15 -6.13 -3.94
CA GLU A 91 -6.17 -5.92 -4.98
C GLU A 91 -7.17 -4.85 -4.49
N ARG A 92 -6.77 -3.57 -4.53
CA ARG A 92 -7.71 -2.45 -4.40
C ARG A 92 -7.81 -1.75 -5.74
N THR A 93 -8.60 -2.33 -6.63
CA THR A 93 -9.18 -1.58 -7.74
C THR A 93 -10.27 -0.69 -7.16
N TYR A 94 -9.95 0.57 -6.88
CA TYR A 94 -11.00 1.57 -6.70
C TYR A 94 -11.63 1.80 -8.07
N GLU A 95 -12.87 1.37 -8.26
CA GLU A 95 -13.68 1.88 -9.36
C GLU A 95 -13.72 3.40 -9.23
N LYS A 96 -13.13 4.09 -10.20
CA LYS A 96 -13.25 5.54 -10.26
C LYS A 96 -14.71 5.83 -10.59
N LYS A 97 -15.46 6.30 -9.60
CA LYS A 97 -16.84 6.78 -9.79
C LYS A 97 -16.96 7.90 -10.84
N ILE A 98 -15.85 8.56 -11.16
CA ILE A 98 -15.77 9.61 -12.17
C ILE A 98 -14.65 9.20 -13.13
N ASP A 99 -15.03 8.71 -14.29
CA ASP A 99 -14.14 8.39 -15.40
C ASP A 99 -13.99 9.60 -16.35
N GLY A 100 -13.30 9.41 -17.48
CA GLY A 100 -13.04 10.49 -18.42
C GLY A 100 -14.31 11.05 -19.08
N ASP A 101 -15.29 10.19 -19.34
CA ASP A 101 -16.55 10.59 -19.98
C ASP A 101 -17.41 11.40 -19.02
N MET A 102 -17.46 10.98 -17.74
CA MET A 102 -18.12 11.75 -16.69
C MET A 102 -17.42 13.09 -16.43
N GLU A 103 -16.09 13.14 -16.46
CA GLU A 103 -15.36 14.42 -16.39
C GLU A 103 -15.76 15.35 -17.54
N ALA A 104 -15.87 14.84 -18.78
CA ALA A 104 -16.28 15.62 -19.94
C ALA A 104 -17.72 16.14 -19.82
N HIS A 105 -18.66 15.34 -19.31
CA HIS A 105 -20.03 15.77 -19.06
C HIS A 105 -20.13 16.85 -17.98
N ILE A 106 -19.41 16.71 -16.87
CA ILE A 106 -19.35 17.73 -15.81
C ILE A 106 -18.83 19.06 -16.38
N ILE A 107 -17.81 19.01 -17.25
CA ILE A 107 -17.26 20.19 -17.91
C ILE A 107 -18.30 20.83 -18.84
N ALA A 108 -18.93 20.04 -19.72
CA ALA A 108 -19.95 20.54 -20.65
C ALA A 108 -21.13 21.20 -19.91
N LEU A 109 -21.61 20.57 -18.83
CA LEU A 109 -22.66 21.13 -17.97
C LEU A 109 -22.22 22.45 -17.30
N SER A 110 -20.97 22.54 -16.85
CA SER A 110 -20.45 23.78 -16.25
C SER A 110 -20.33 24.94 -17.24
N CYS A 111 -20.18 24.64 -18.54
CA CYS A 111 -20.12 25.62 -19.63
C CYS A 111 -21.50 25.98 -20.21
N SER A 112 -22.57 25.30 -19.79
CA SER A 112 -23.93 25.54 -20.27
C SER A 112 -24.65 26.63 -19.47
N ASP A 113 -25.71 27.20 -20.06
CA ASP A 113 -26.48 28.26 -19.43
C ASP A 113 -27.08 27.80 -18.09
N PRO A 114 -27.03 28.64 -17.04
CA PRO A 114 -27.65 28.32 -15.77
C PRO A 114 -29.17 28.18 -15.92
N SER A 115 -29.76 27.24 -15.17
CA SER A 115 -31.22 27.07 -15.14
C SER A 115 -31.90 28.35 -14.61
N GLN A 116 -33.13 28.59 -15.07
CA GLN A 116 -33.88 29.83 -14.81
C GLN A 116 -33.81 30.25 -13.34
N GLY A 117 -33.40 31.50 -13.09
CA GLY A 117 -33.27 32.07 -11.74
C GLY A 117 -31.85 32.11 -11.17
N HIS A 118 -30.85 31.57 -11.86
CA HIS A 118 -29.45 31.64 -11.43
C HIS A 118 -28.57 32.38 -12.45
N SER A 119 -27.66 33.21 -11.96
CA SER A 119 -26.65 33.90 -12.80
C SER A 119 -25.46 33.00 -13.17
N GLN A 120 -25.23 31.91 -12.41
CA GLN A 120 -24.15 30.93 -12.61
C GLN A 120 -24.55 29.54 -12.07
N CYS A 121 -24.02 28.48 -12.68
CA CYS A 121 -24.17 27.10 -12.18
C CYS A 121 -23.32 26.90 -10.91
N SER A 122 -23.96 26.81 -9.73
CA SER A 122 -23.24 26.47 -8.50
C SER A 122 -22.74 25.01 -8.52
N LEU A 123 -21.68 24.69 -7.78
CA LEU A 123 -21.15 23.32 -7.68
C LEU A 123 -22.19 22.30 -7.17
N ARG A 124 -23.12 22.75 -6.31
CA ARG A 124 -24.23 21.91 -5.83
C ARG A 124 -25.25 21.67 -6.93
N LEU A 125 -25.63 22.73 -7.66
CA LEU A 125 -26.54 22.63 -8.79
C LEU A 125 -25.98 21.72 -9.90
N LEU A 126 -24.66 21.73 -10.11
CA LEU A 126 -23.99 20.79 -11.02
C LEU A 126 -24.03 19.35 -10.49
N ALA A 127 -23.83 19.14 -9.18
CA ALA A 127 -23.93 17.81 -8.58
C ALA A 127 -25.35 17.25 -8.72
N ASP A 128 -26.36 18.06 -8.42
CA ASP A 128 -27.77 17.68 -8.50
C ASP A 128 -28.17 17.35 -9.95
N LYS A 129 -27.77 18.20 -10.92
CA LYS A 129 -28.03 17.95 -12.36
C LYS A 129 -27.37 16.68 -12.89
N VAL A 130 -26.16 16.33 -12.44
CA VAL A 130 -25.46 15.11 -12.89
C VAL A 130 -26.17 13.85 -12.38
N VAL A 131 -26.79 13.92 -11.19
CA VAL A 131 -27.64 12.84 -10.66
C VAL A 131 -29.00 12.81 -11.37
N GLU A 132 -29.62 13.97 -11.59
CA GLU A 132 -30.92 14.10 -12.30
C GLU A 132 -30.88 13.55 -13.72
N LEU A 133 -29.76 13.74 -14.42
CA LEU A 133 -29.53 13.20 -15.77
C LEU A 133 -29.10 11.72 -15.77
N GLU A 134 -29.20 11.05 -14.62
CA GLU A 134 -28.91 9.62 -14.42
C GLU A 134 -27.48 9.19 -14.80
N TYR A 135 -26.53 10.13 -14.83
CA TYR A 135 -25.13 9.79 -15.11
C TYR A 135 -24.45 9.07 -13.93
N ILE A 136 -24.89 9.33 -12.70
CA ILE A 136 -24.38 8.68 -11.47
C ILE A 136 -25.42 8.68 -10.36
N ASP A 137 -25.44 7.62 -9.54
CA ASP A 137 -26.35 7.50 -8.40
C ASP A 137 -26.14 8.59 -7.33
N SER A 138 -24.90 9.05 -7.17
CA SER A 138 -24.55 10.10 -6.21
C SER A 138 -23.19 10.70 -6.49
N ILE A 139 -23.11 12.03 -6.41
CA ILE A 139 -21.86 12.77 -6.51
C ILE A 139 -21.83 13.92 -5.52
N SER A 140 -20.69 14.13 -4.87
CA SER A 140 -20.50 15.28 -3.97
C SER A 140 -20.10 16.52 -4.77
N TYR A 141 -20.52 17.70 -4.32
CA TYR A 141 -20.08 18.97 -4.90
C TYR A 141 -18.53 19.15 -4.82
N GLU A 142 -17.87 18.52 -3.84
CA GLU A 142 -16.40 18.47 -3.75
C GLU A 142 -15.78 17.64 -4.88
N SER A 143 -16.46 16.59 -5.34
CA SER A 143 -16.05 15.82 -6.51
C SER A 143 -16.13 16.68 -7.78
N ILE A 144 -17.22 17.41 -7.99
CA ILE A 144 -17.38 18.39 -9.08
C ILE A 144 -16.25 19.44 -9.04
N LYS A 145 -15.99 20.01 -7.85
CA LYS A 145 -14.91 20.98 -7.65
C LYS A 145 -13.53 20.43 -8.04
N ARG A 146 -13.24 19.18 -7.68
CA ARG A 146 -11.98 18.51 -8.04
C ARG A 146 -11.85 18.31 -9.55
N VAL A 147 -12.94 17.96 -10.24
CA VAL A 147 -12.94 17.84 -11.71
C VAL A 147 -12.62 19.19 -12.34
N LEU A 148 -13.34 20.25 -11.95
CA LEU A 148 -13.17 21.59 -12.54
C LEU A 148 -11.81 22.21 -12.19
N LYS A 149 -11.29 22.01 -10.97
CA LYS A 149 -9.97 22.52 -10.55
C LYS A 149 -8.81 21.96 -11.37
N LYS A 150 -8.90 20.74 -11.92
CA LYS A 150 -7.84 20.18 -12.78
C LYS A 150 -7.67 20.95 -14.10
N ARG A 151 -8.60 21.86 -14.42
CA ARG A 151 -8.66 22.60 -15.68
C ARG A 151 -8.38 24.10 -15.52
N THR A 152 -7.97 24.53 -14.33
CA THR A 152 -7.47 25.90 -14.02
C THR A 152 -6.03 25.82 -13.56
#